data_AF-A0A7S1F303-F1
#
_entry.id   AF-A0A7S1F303-F1
#
_cell.length_a   1.000
_cell.length_b   1.000
_cell.length_c   1.000
_cell.angle_alpha   90.00
_cell.angle_beta   90.00
_cell.angle_gamma   90.00
#
_symmetry.space_group_name_H-M   'P 1'
#
loop_
_entity.id
_entity.type
_entity.pdbx_description
1 polymer ?
#
loop_
_entity_poly.entity_id
_entity_poly.type
_entity_poly.pdbx_seq_one_letter_code
_entity_poly.pdbx_strand_id
1 'polypeptide(L)'
;MVQRSQAKMKGTKTLIFLDVDGVLNVSCKDPGRGALTLGVVNVRMAQQVRDRSHPKPGLDTAERVLAVNSCELCDGEEGTFSRFTSGESELCDKLVARLSWLIAATGDCQVVLSSTWRMPQHLRKVRCLEEEISRHIRRRFVLDERTELCADNSAVKRMTNIGNYLATQPFHRTHRSVRALILDDLGTTPFGDWSLDGEVVTCPGVAEAYLAKRGALAKEDVCFVHTYKQFTTSAGLQVQMGTGLTGPHMWSAAAFLGVVWNDPSTRETTIARSELPSVKRTCAHKSFARKWAARFLMA
;
A
#
# COMPACT_ATOMS: atom_id res chain seq x y z
N MET A 1 9.02 -40.08 -27.32
CA MET A 1 8.07 -40.10 -26.18
C MET A 1 8.91 -40.02 -24.91
N VAL A 2 9.16 -38.81 -24.42
CA VAL A 2 10.07 -38.59 -23.27
C VAL A 2 9.22 -38.47 -22.01
N GLN A 3 9.29 -39.48 -21.15
CA GLN A 3 8.72 -39.45 -19.81
C GLN A 3 9.31 -38.27 -19.04
N ARG A 4 8.48 -37.27 -18.76
CA ARG A 4 8.78 -36.22 -17.78
C ARG A 4 8.44 -36.74 -16.38
N SER A 5 9.39 -37.40 -15.71
CA SER A 5 9.34 -37.59 -14.26
C SER A 5 10.56 -36.95 -13.60
N GLN A 6 10.49 -35.62 -13.46
CA GLN A 6 11.25 -34.93 -12.42
C GLN A 6 10.32 -33.93 -11.75
N ALA A 7 9.59 -34.42 -10.74
CA ALA A 7 8.91 -33.57 -9.79
C ALA A 7 9.98 -32.87 -8.94
N LYS A 8 10.49 -31.74 -9.45
CA LYS A 8 11.35 -30.85 -8.68
C LYS A 8 10.45 -30.19 -7.63
N MET A 9 10.31 -30.83 -6.46
CA MET A 9 9.69 -30.17 -5.31
C MET A 9 10.53 -28.94 -4.96
N LYS A 10 10.04 -27.77 -5.36
CA LYS A 10 10.74 -26.49 -5.19
C LYS A 10 10.31 -25.85 -3.88
N GLY A 11 11.25 -25.79 -2.94
CA GLY A 11 11.43 -24.72 -1.94
C GLY A 11 10.20 -24.20 -1.18
N THR A 12 10.41 -23.08 -0.52
CA THR A 12 9.35 -22.24 0.07
C THR A 12 8.81 -21.30 -1.00
N LYS A 13 7.50 -21.30 -1.26
CA LYS A 13 6.84 -20.29 -2.09
C LYS A 13 6.44 -19.10 -1.23
N THR A 14 6.64 -17.88 -1.69
CA THR A 14 6.11 -16.70 -0.99
C THR A 14 4.99 -16.05 -1.80
N LEU A 15 3.88 -15.76 -1.12
CA LEU A 15 2.77 -14.96 -1.61
C LEU A 15 2.88 -13.56 -0.99
N ILE A 16 2.79 -12.52 -1.81
CA ILE A 16 2.68 -11.13 -1.35
C ILE A 16 1.29 -10.63 -1.71
N PHE A 17 0.43 -10.46 -0.70
CA PHE A 17 -0.87 -9.82 -0.86
C PHE A 17 -0.70 -8.31 -0.79
N LEU A 18 -1.19 -7.63 -1.80
CA LEU A 18 -0.96 -6.20 -2.00
C LEU A 18 -2.27 -5.42 -2.02
N ASP A 19 -2.48 -4.60 -0.99
CA ASP A 19 -3.29 -3.40 -1.14
C ASP A 19 -2.48 -2.30 -1.84
N VAL A 20 -3.17 -1.36 -2.48
CA VAL A 20 -2.51 -0.25 -3.20
C VAL A 20 -2.70 1.07 -2.46
N ASP A 21 -3.94 1.40 -2.13
CA ASP A 21 -4.25 2.63 -1.41
C ASP A 21 -3.80 2.51 0.04
N GLY A 22 -3.04 3.48 0.53
CA GLY A 22 -2.42 3.41 1.86
C GLY A 22 -1.16 2.55 1.97
N VAL A 23 -0.78 1.80 0.93
CA VAL A 23 0.44 0.96 0.88
C VAL A 23 1.46 1.48 -0.14
N LEU A 24 1.02 1.76 -1.38
CA LEU A 24 1.85 2.31 -2.46
C LEU A 24 1.62 3.80 -2.69
N ASN A 25 0.75 4.39 -1.86
CA ASN A 25 0.58 5.82 -1.69
C ASN A 25 0.29 6.10 -0.21
N VAL A 26 0.42 7.37 0.17
CA VAL A 26 -0.09 7.83 1.46
C VAL A 26 -1.54 8.23 1.26
N SER A 27 -2.44 7.73 2.10
CA SER A 27 -3.87 8.02 2.05
C SER A 27 -4.31 8.61 3.39
N CYS A 28 -5.23 9.58 3.37
CA CYS A 28 -5.79 10.19 4.57
C CYS A 28 -7.31 10.01 4.55
N LYS A 29 -7.88 9.48 5.62
CA LYS A 29 -9.32 9.32 5.75
C LYS A 29 -9.97 10.68 5.98
N ASP A 30 -11.00 10.96 5.20
CA ASP A 30 -11.82 12.16 5.32
C ASP A 30 -13.21 11.75 5.83
N PRO A 31 -13.62 12.12 7.05
CA PRO A 31 -14.88 11.66 7.64
C PRO A 31 -16.10 11.89 6.73
N GLY A 32 -16.90 10.83 6.53
CA GLY A 32 -18.07 10.85 5.63
C GLY A 32 -17.72 10.86 4.13
N ARG A 33 -16.44 10.82 3.77
CA ARG A 33 -15.94 10.81 2.39
C ARG A 33 -14.97 9.65 2.19
N GLY A 34 -14.63 9.39 0.93
CA GLY A 34 -13.58 8.41 0.60
C GLY A 34 -12.21 8.95 0.99
N ALA A 35 -11.25 8.04 1.22
CA ALA A 35 -9.87 8.41 1.50
C ALA A 35 -9.28 9.32 0.40
N LEU A 36 -8.44 10.27 0.83
CA LEU A 36 -7.75 11.21 -0.03
C LEU A 36 -6.28 10.83 -0.11
N THR A 37 -5.79 10.58 -1.31
CA THR A 37 -4.36 10.35 -1.52
C THR A 37 -3.56 11.63 -1.25
N LEU A 38 -2.40 11.51 -0.63
CA LEU A 38 -1.42 12.59 -0.52
C LEU A 38 -0.75 12.80 -1.88
N GLY A 39 -1.39 13.56 -2.75
CA GLY A 39 -0.88 13.92 -4.07
C GLY A 39 -0.49 15.39 -4.14
N VAL A 40 0.43 15.74 -5.05
CA VAL A 40 0.89 17.13 -5.25
C VAL A 40 -0.29 18.10 -5.47
N VAL A 41 -1.30 17.66 -6.23
CA VAL A 41 -2.52 18.45 -6.48
C VAL A 41 -3.30 18.69 -5.19
N ASN A 42 -3.47 17.65 -4.36
CA ASN A 42 -4.30 17.70 -3.15
C ASN A 42 -3.64 18.56 -2.08
N VAL A 43 -2.32 18.44 -1.91
CA VAL A 43 -1.53 19.30 -1.01
C VAL A 43 -1.64 20.77 -1.43
N ARG A 44 -1.48 21.07 -2.73
CA ARG A 44 -1.62 22.44 -3.23
C ARG A 44 -3.04 22.98 -3.02
N MET A 45 -4.07 22.17 -3.26
CA MET A 45 -5.46 22.58 -3.02
C MET A 45 -5.73 22.83 -1.53
N ALA A 46 -5.22 21.97 -0.66
CA ALA A 46 -5.33 22.15 0.79
C ALA A 46 -4.67 23.46 1.25
N GLN A 47 -3.47 23.76 0.75
CA GLN A 47 -2.79 25.03 0.99
C GLN A 47 -3.65 26.23 0.55
N GLN A 48 -4.21 26.18 -0.66
CA GLN A 48 -5.10 27.24 -1.17
C GLN A 48 -6.38 27.41 -0.35
N VAL A 49 -6.90 26.34 0.26
CA VAL A 49 -8.07 26.41 1.14
C VAL A 49 -7.70 27.09 2.45
N ARG A 50 -6.54 26.72 3.04
CA ARG A 50 -6.02 27.31 4.29
C ARG A 50 -5.69 28.80 4.15
N ASP A 51 -5.12 29.22 3.02
CA ASP A 51 -4.67 30.60 2.81
C ASP A 51 -5.81 31.61 2.54
N ARG A 52 -7.07 31.14 2.42
CA ARG A 52 -8.22 32.02 2.19
C ARG A 52 -8.68 32.66 3.49
N SER A 53 -8.97 33.96 3.45
CA SER A 53 -9.33 34.78 4.62
C SER A 53 -10.70 34.47 5.26
N HIS A 54 -11.51 33.59 4.68
CA HIS A 54 -12.85 33.29 5.19
C HIS A 54 -12.99 31.78 5.50
N PRO A 55 -13.69 31.41 6.60
CA PRO A 55 -13.98 30.02 6.92
C PRO A 55 -14.74 29.41 5.73
N LYS A 56 -14.20 28.32 5.19
CA LYS A 56 -14.83 27.61 4.07
C LYS A 56 -15.04 26.14 4.40
N PRO A 57 -16.10 25.55 3.82
CA PRO A 57 -16.28 24.11 3.79
C PRO A 57 -15.01 23.40 3.31
N GLY A 58 -14.64 22.32 4.00
CA GLY A 58 -13.43 21.55 3.71
C GLY A 58 -12.14 22.07 4.37
N LEU A 59 -12.20 23.07 5.26
CA LEU A 59 -11.03 23.48 6.05
C LEU A 59 -10.45 22.31 6.85
N ASP A 60 -11.28 21.54 7.57
CA ASP A 60 -10.79 20.38 8.32
C ASP A 60 -10.12 19.33 7.43
N THR A 61 -10.66 19.10 6.23
CA THR A 61 -10.06 18.18 5.25
C THR A 61 -8.70 18.71 4.77
N ALA A 62 -8.60 20.01 4.49
CA ALA A 62 -7.35 20.66 4.13
C ALA A 62 -6.32 20.57 5.26
N GLU A 63 -6.72 20.84 6.50
CA GLU A 63 -5.87 20.72 7.68
C GLU A 63 -5.37 19.29 7.89
N ARG A 64 -6.22 18.27 7.72
CA ARG A 64 -5.77 16.86 7.79
C ARG A 64 -4.73 16.53 6.71
N VAL A 65 -4.95 16.95 5.46
CA VAL A 65 -4.00 16.71 4.35
C VAL A 65 -2.67 17.40 4.61
N LEU A 66 -2.68 18.65 5.07
CA LEU A 66 -1.48 19.41 5.39
C LEU A 66 -0.76 18.83 6.60
N ALA A 67 -1.50 18.42 7.64
CA ALA A 67 -0.95 17.75 8.81
C ALA A 67 -0.28 16.43 8.44
N VAL A 68 -0.87 15.63 7.56
CA VAL A 68 -0.23 14.42 7.01
C VAL A 68 1.03 14.80 6.25
N ASN A 69 0.99 15.77 5.34
CA ASN A 69 2.14 16.20 4.54
C ASN A 69 3.33 16.66 5.41
N SER A 70 3.06 17.32 6.53
CA SER A 70 4.08 17.79 7.48
C SER A 70 4.39 16.80 8.60
N CYS A 71 3.70 15.66 8.67
CA CYS A 71 3.93 14.67 9.73
C CYS A 71 5.32 14.05 9.54
N GLU A 72 6.12 14.10 10.61
CA GLU A 72 7.46 13.52 10.62
C GLU A 72 7.39 12.00 10.47
N LEU A 73 8.35 11.49 9.71
CA LEU A 73 8.60 10.07 9.63
C LEU A 73 9.23 9.60 10.95
N CYS A 74 8.86 8.41 11.39
CA CYS A 74 9.35 7.83 12.64
C CYS A 74 10.44 6.78 12.35
N ASP A 75 11.12 6.34 13.41
CA ASP A 75 11.96 5.13 13.42
C ASP A 75 13.13 5.15 12.41
N GLY A 76 13.88 6.25 12.38
CA GLY A 76 15.14 6.35 11.64
C GLY A 76 15.00 6.72 10.16
N GLU A 77 13.78 6.98 9.68
CA GLU A 77 13.56 7.58 8.37
C GLU A 77 13.49 9.12 8.48
N GLU A 78 14.36 9.84 7.78
CA GLU A 78 14.43 11.29 7.88
C GLU A 78 13.38 12.02 7.02
N GLY A 79 12.83 13.12 7.55
CA GLY A 79 11.94 14.03 6.84
C GLY A 79 10.46 13.82 7.18
N THR A 80 9.58 14.21 6.25
CA THR A 80 8.12 14.13 6.43
C THR A 80 7.47 13.31 5.32
N PHE A 81 6.19 12.98 5.48
CA PHE A 81 5.40 12.30 4.44
C PHE A 81 5.28 13.07 3.11
N SER A 82 5.69 14.34 3.05
CA SER A 82 5.80 15.09 1.78
C SER A 82 6.69 14.38 0.74
N ARG A 83 7.71 13.63 1.20
CA ARG A 83 8.60 12.81 0.34
C ARG A 83 7.87 11.65 -0.34
N PHE A 84 6.70 11.28 0.18
CA PHE A 84 5.84 10.23 -0.35
C PHE A 84 4.63 10.76 -1.11
N THR A 85 4.66 12.02 -1.53
CA THR A 85 3.62 12.58 -2.37
C THR A 85 3.53 11.83 -3.70
N SER A 86 2.30 11.49 -4.08
CA SER A 86 2.01 10.82 -5.34
C SER A 86 1.89 11.81 -6.50
N GLY A 87 2.23 11.33 -7.69
CA GLY A 87 2.03 12.04 -8.95
C GLY A 87 0.62 11.82 -9.52
N GLU A 88 0.49 11.96 -10.83
CA GLU A 88 -0.79 11.77 -11.55
C GLU A 88 -1.30 10.33 -11.54
N SER A 89 -0.40 9.35 -11.38
CA SER A 89 -0.74 7.93 -11.30
C SER A 89 -1.38 7.53 -9.96
N GLU A 90 -1.44 8.45 -8.99
CA GLU A 90 -1.81 8.18 -7.59
C GLU A 90 -0.88 7.18 -6.89
N LEU A 91 0.26 6.85 -7.50
CA LEU A 91 1.32 6.02 -6.92
C LEU A 91 2.48 6.91 -6.47
N CYS A 92 3.11 6.54 -5.36
CA CYS A 92 4.37 7.12 -4.94
C CYS A 92 5.55 6.28 -5.47
N ASP A 93 6.41 6.89 -6.28
CA ASP A 93 7.57 6.21 -6.87
C ASP A 93 8.45 5.49 -5.84
N LYS A 94 8.73 6.13 -4.70
CA LYS A 94 9.53 5.55 -3.61
C LYS A 94 8.89 4.30 -2.99
N LEU A 95 7.57 4.32 -2.80
CA LEU A 95 6.85 3.19 -2.22
C LEU A 95 6.76 2.02 -3.22
N VAL A 96 6.59 2.31 -4.51
CA VAL A 96 6.66 1.29 -5.57
C VAL A 96 8.07 0.70 -5.68
N ALA A 97 9.12 1.50 -5.55
CA ALA A 97 10.51 1.03 -5.52
C ALA A 97 10.74 0.05 -4.35
N ARG A 98 10.19 0.36 -3.18
CA ARG A 98 10.26 -0.49 -1.98
C ARG A 98 9.55 -1.82 -2.16
N LEU A 99 8.32 -1.84 -2.70
CA LEU A 99 7.65 -3.09 -3.07
C LEU A 99 8.46 -3.90 -4.09
N SER A 100 8.98 -3.22 -5.12
CA SER A 100 9.80 -3.84 -6.17
C SER A 100 11.04 -4.53 -5.60
N TRP A 101 11.65 -3.92 -4.57
CA TRP A 101 12.76 -4.51 -3.82
C TRP A 101 12.34 -5.80 -3.09
N LEU A 102 11.20 -5.80 -2.37
CA LEU A 102 10.68 -7.01 -1.70
C LEU A 102 10.45 -8.14 -2.70
N ILE A 103 9.83 -7.84 -3.85
CA ILE A 103 9.58 -8.82 -4.91
C ILE A 103 10.90 -9.42 -5.41
N ALA A 104 11.90 -8.58 -5.70
CA ALA A 104 13.19 -9.02 -6.19
C ALA A 104 13.98 -9.84 -5.16
N ALA A 105 13.85 -9.52 -3.87
CA ALA A 105 14.54 -10.21 -2.78
C ALA A 105 13.95 -11.60 -2.47
N THR A 106 12.69 -11.84 -2.84
CA THR A 106 11.91 -13.02 -2.40
C THR A 106 12.14 -14.28 -3.26
N GLY A 107 12.86 -14.21 -4.37
CA GLY A 107 13.12 -15.37 -5.23
C GLY A 107 11.84 -15.93 -5.86
N ASP A 108 11.32 -17.07 -5.37
CA ASP A 108 10.06 -17.67 -5.85
C ASP A 108 8.86 -16.98 -5.19
N CYS A 109 8.48 -15.84 -5.78
CA CYS A 109 7.42 -14.96 -5.29
C CYS A 109 6.19 -15.02 -6.22
N GLN A 110 5.01 -14.79 -5.65
CA GLN A 110 3.77 -14.50 -6.35
C GLN A 110 3.13 -13.27 -5.72
N VAL A 111 2.78 -12.27 -6.53
CA VAL A 111 2.12 -11.05 -6.06
C VAL A 111 0.62 -11.12 -6.39
N VAL A 112 -0.19 -11.09 -5.34
CA VAL A 112 -1.65 -11.20 -5.41
C VAL A 112 -2.26 -9.86 -5.09
N LEU A 113 -3.02 -9.29 -6.03
CA LEU A 113 -3.70 -8.02 -5.80
C LEU A 113 -4.95 -8.24 -4.92
N SER A 114 -4.92 -7.75 -3.69
CA SER A 114 -6.03 -7.78 -2.74
C SER A 114 -6.77 -6.44 -2.63
N SER A 115 -6.24 -5.37 -3.22
CA SER A 115 -6.85 -4.04 -3.22
C SER A 115 -8.17 -3.95 -3.96
N THR A 116 -8.88 -2.83 -3.81
CA THR A 116 -10.04 -2.50 -4.64
C THR A 116 -9.69 -2.30 -6.12
N TRP A 117 -8.41 -2.09 -6.46
CA TRP A 117 -7.97 -1.91 -7.85
C TRP A 117 -8.11 -3.18 -8.70
N ARG A 118 -8.38 -4.34 -8.09
CA ARG A 118 -8.72 -5.56 -8.84
C ARG A 118 -10.03 -5.44 -9.63
N MET A 119 -10.89 -4.49 -9.26
CA MET A 119 -12.18 -4.29 -9.93
C MET A 119 -11.98 -3.77 -11.37
N PRO A 120 -12.84 -4.16 -12.34
CA PRO A 120 -12.65 -3.85 -13.76
C PRO A 120 -12.46 -2.36 -14.10
N GLN A 121 -13.11 -1.46 -13.35
CA GLN A 121 -12.98 -0.02 -13.56
C GLN A 121 -11.57 0.54 -13.28
N HIS A 122 -10.72 -0.22 -12.59
CA HIS A 122 -9.36 0.18 -12.23
C HIS A 122 -8.26 -0.47 -13.09
N LEU A 123 -8.62 -1.18 -14.16
CA LEU A 123 -7.65 -1.85 -15.05
C LEU A 123 -6.53 -0.93 -15.56
N ARG A 124 -6.84 0.34 -15.84
CA ARG A 124 -5.82 1.31 -16.27
C ARG A 124 -4.81 1.61 -15.17
N LYS A 125 -5.28 1.72 -13.92
CA LYS A 125 -4.41 1.95 -12.76
C LYS A 125 -3.51 0.73 -12.50
N VAL A 126 -4.06 -0.48 -12.65
CA VAL A 126 -3.30 -1.72 -12.52
C VAL A 126 -2.18 -1.82 -13.55
N ARG A 127 -2.46 -1.49 -14.82
CA ARG A 127 -1.41 -1.47 -15.87
C ARG A 127 -0.29 -0.48 -15.55
N CYS A 128 -0.67 0.72 -15.09
CA CYS A 128 0.31 1.72 -14.66
C CYS A 128 1.17 1.20 -13.50
N LEU A 129 0.57 0.54 -12.51
CA LEU A 129 1.31 -0.11 -11.43
C LEU A 129 2.29 -1.18 -11.94
N GLU A 130 1.85 -2.06 -12.83
CA GLU A 130 2.70 -3.10 -13.43
C GLU A 130 3.88 -2.51 -14.22
N GLU A 131 3.65 -1.42 -14.94
CA GLU A 131 4.69 -0.66 -15.65
C GLU A 131 5.71 -0.03 -14.68
N GLU A 132 5.24 0.62 -13.61
CA GLU A 132 6.10 1.24 -12.60
C GLU A 132 6.94 0.19 -11.84
N ILE A 133 6.35 -0.96 -11.48
CA ILE A 133 7.10 -2.08 -10.90
C ILE A 133 8.11 -2.62 -11.91
N SER A 134 7.70 -2.86 -13.16
CA SER A 134 8.57 -3.35 -14.23
C SER A 134 9.83 -2.49 -14.39
N ARG A 135 9.65 -1.16 -14.34
CA ARG A 135 10.73 -0.18 -14.42
C ARG A 135 11.72 -0.34 -13.27
N HIS A 136 11.24 -0.49 -12.03
CA HIS A 136 12.09 -0.66 -10.85
C HIS A 136 12.82 -2.01 -10.82
N ILE A 137 12.15 -3.11 -11.19
CA ILE A 137 12.77 -4.44 -11.23
C ILE A 137 13.56 -4.72 -12.52
N ARG A 138 13.56 -3.78 -13.48
CA ARG A 138 14.25 -3.86 -14.78
C ARG A 138 13.92 -5.10 -15.61
N ARG A 139 12.70 -5.60 -15.47
CA ARG A 139 12.14 -6.69 -16.27
C ARG A 139 10.64 -6.52 -16.36
N ARG A 140 10.02 -7.16 -17.34
CA ARG A 140 8.56 -7.19 -17.43
C ARG A 140 7.99 -7.81 -16.16
N PHE A 141 7.08 -7.08 -15.53
CA PHE A 141 6.28 -7.49 -14.39
C PHE A 141 4.81 -7.48 -14.79
N VAL A 142 4.08 -8.49 -14.32
CA VAL A 142 2.63 -8.53 -14.31
C VAL A 142 2.22 -9.13 -12.97
N LEU A 143 1.10 -8.66 -12.42
CA LEU A 143 0.54 -9.29 -11.23
C LEU A 143 0.14 -10.72 -11.58
N ASP A 144 0.53 -11.65 -10.72
CA ASP A 144 0.29 -13.07 -10.97
C ASP A 144 -1.20 -13.40 -10.81
N GLU A 145 -1.81 -12.92 -9.73
CA GLU A 145 -3.19 -13.23 -9.38
C GLU A 145 -3.92 -12.06 -8.70
N ARG A 146 -5.22 -12.26 -8.46
CA ARG A 146 -6.12 -11.32 -7.79
C ARG A 146 -7.01 -12.11 -6.84
N THR A 147 -7.34 -11.53 -5.69
CA THR A 147 -8.42 -12.10 -4.85
C THR A 147 -9.78 -11.97 -5.54
N GLU A 148 -10.81 -12.62 -5.01
CA GLU A 148 -12.15 -12.61 -5.59
C GLU A 148 -12.70 -11.19 -5.73
N LEU A 149 -13.45 -10.93 -6.82
CA LEU A 149 -14.14 -9.67 -7.05
C LEU A 149 -15.32 -9.56 -6.09
N CYS A 150 -15.16 -8.78 -5.03
CA CYS A 150 -16.21 -8.54 -4.05
C CYS A 150 -16.09 -7.12 -3.48
N ALA A 151 -17.18 -6.64 -2.88
CA ALA A 151 -17.21 -5.33 -2.25
C ALA A 151 -16.50 -5.36 -0.89
N ASP A 152 -15.18 -5.18 -0.90
CA ASP A 152 -14.34 -5.08 0.30
C ASP A 152 -14.46 -3.70 0.94
N ASN A 153 -15.65 -3.40 1.47
CA ASN A 153 -15.95 -2.15 2.14
C ASN A 153 -15.72 -2.19 3.66
N SER A 154 -15.06 -3.23 4.17
CA SER A 154 -14.66 -3.35 5.57
C SER A 154 -13.40 -4.21 5.73
N ALA A 155 -12.68 -3.99 6.84
CA ALA A 155 -11.51 -4.80 7.20
C ALA A 155 -11.85 -6.30 7.29
N VAL A 156 -13.00 -6.65 7.90
CA VAL A 156 -13.50 -8.03 7.99
C VAL A 156 -13.59 -8.68 6.62
N LYS A 157 -14.30 -8.06 5.66
CA LYS A 157 -14.49 -8.63 4.33
C LYS A 157 -13.17 -8.77 3.59
N ARG A 158 -12.29 -7.79 3.69
CA ARG A 158 -10.96 -7.83 3.08
C ARG A 158 -10.13 -9.00 3.60
N MET A 159 -10.09 -9.18 4.91
CA MET A 159 -9.38 -10.29 5.55
C MET A 159 -10.00 -11.64 5.20
N THR A 160 -11.33 -11.74 5.20
CA THR A 160 -12.03 -12.95 4.76
C THR A 160 -11.71 -13.28 3.30
N ASN A 161 -11.66 -12.28 2.41
CA ASN A 161 -11.33 -12.49 1.01
C ASN A 161 -9.89 -13.02 0.82
N ILE A 162 -8.92 -12.44 1.54
CA ILE A 162 -7.53 -12.95 1.56
C ILE A 162 -7.48 -14.38 2.13
N GLY A 163 -8.19 -14.64 3.23
CA GLY A 163 -8.26 -15.98 3.83
C GLY A 163 -8.92 -17.02 2.91
N ASN A 164 -9.97 -16.65 2.17
CA ASN A 164 -10.61 -17.50 1.17
C ASN A 164 -9.66 -17.83 0.03
N TYR A 165 -8.90 -16.84 -0.43
CA TYR A 165 -7.85 -17.07 -1.42
C TYR A 165 -6.83 -18.08 -0.87
N LEU A 166 -6.30 -17.89 0.34
CA LEU A 166 -5.36 -18.84 0.93
C LEU A 166 -5.93 -20.27 1.04
N ALA A 167 -7.21 -20.40 1.42
CA ALA A 167 -7.87 -21.70 1.60
C ALA A 167 -8.11 -22.48 0.30
N THR A 168 -8.21 -21.78 -0.85
CA THR A 168 -8.66 -22.39 -2.12
C THR A 168 -7.52 -22.82 -3.03
N GLN A 169 -6.30 -22.43 -2.71
CA GLN A 169 -5.20 -22.53 -3.63
C GLN A 169 -4.45 -23.86 -3.56
N PRO A 170 -3.99 -24.40 -4.71
CA PRO A 170 -3.37 -25.72 -4.77
C PRO A 170 -1.91 -25.76 -4.30
N PHE A 171 -1.36 -24.65 -3.80
CA PHE A 171 0.08 -24.58 -3.48
C PHE A 171 0.53 -25.57 -2.40
N HIS A 172 -0.37 -26.00 -1.49
CA HIS A 172 -0.10 -27.07 -0.54
C HIS A 172 0.26 -28.42 -1.19
N ARG A 173 -0.09 -28.61 -2.47
CA ARG A 173 0.20 -29.84 -3.22
C ARG A 173 1.50 -29.77 -4.02
N THR A 174 2.01 -28.55 -4.27
CA THR A 174 3.11 -28.31 -5.22
C THR A 174 4.39 -27.80 -4.55
N HIS A 175 4.26 -27.16 -3.39
CA HIS A 175 5.37 -26.60 -2.63
C HIS A 175 5.50 -27.27 -1.27
N ARG A 176 6.73 -27.30 -0.72
CA ARG A 176 6.99 -27.88 0.61
C ARG A 176 6.47 -26.98 1.74
N SER A 177 6.55 -25.67 1.52
CA SER A 177 6.08 -24.64 2.45
C SER A 177 5.63 -23.41 1.67
N VAL A 178 4.71 -22.65 2.26
CA VAL A 178 4.16 -21.42 1.69
C VAL A 178 4.21 -20.36 2.75
N ARG A 179 4.77 -19.19 2.44
CA ARG A 179 4.73 -18.00 3.28
C ARG A 179 3.79 -16.97 2.68
N ALA A 180 3.02 -16.28 3.51
CA ALA A 180 2.14 -15.19 3.11
C ALA A 180 2.57 -13.89 3.79
N LEU A 181 2.99 -12.91 2.99
CA LEU A 181 3.21 -11.53 3.43
C LEU A 181 2.02 -10.70 2.98
N ILE A 182 1.34 -10.04 3.91
CA ILE A 182 0.17 -9.20 3.64
C ILE A 182 0.55 -7.75 3.90
N LEU A 183 0.42 -6.91 2.88
CA LEU A 183 0.69 -5.48 2.92
C LEU A 183 -0.64 -4.74 2.72
N ASP A 184 -1.20 -4.20 3.80
CA ASP A 184 -2.55 -3.61 3.78
C ASP A 184 -2.68 -2.47 4.80
N ASP A 185 -3.59 -1.52 4.55
CA ASP A 185 -3.97 -0.48 5.50
C ASP A 185 -5.39 -0.73 6.09
N LEU A 186 -6.06 -1.78 5.60
CA LEU A 186 -7.45 -2.16 5.89
C LEU A 186 -8.46 -1.05 5.62
N GLY A 187 -8.21 -0.23 4.60
CA GLY A 187 -9.03 0.93 4.27
C GLY A 187 -8.98 1.99 5.37
N THR A 188 -7.81 2.25 5.94
CA THR A 188 -7.60 3.12 7.11
C THR A 188 -8.42 2.72 8.34
N THR A 189 -8.53 1.41 8.59
CA THR A 189 -9.25 0.87 9.76
C THR A 189 -8.24 0.46 10.84
N PRO A 190 -8.34 1.00 12.07
CA PRO A 190 -7.50 0.56 13.18
C PRO A 190 -7.82 -0.88 13.62
N PHE A 191 -6.90 -1.51 14.34
CA PHE A 191 -7.22 -2.70 15.13
C PHE A 191 -8.06 -2.34 16.37
N GLY A 192 -8.87 -3.28 16.83
CA GLY A 192 -9.69 -3.18 18.05
C GLY A 192 -11.20 -3.06 17.82
N ASP A 193 -11.63 -2.54 16.66
CA ASP A 193 -13.05 -2.19 16.42
C ASP A 193 -13.83 -3.25 15.60
N TRP A 194 -13.21 -4.38 15.30
CA TRP A 194 -13.80 -5.40 14.42
C TRP A 194 -13.29 -6.80 14.79
N SER A 195 -14.02 -7.83 14.34
CA SER A 195 -13.75 -9.22 14.68
C SER A 195 -13.73 -10.14 13.47
N LEU A 196 -12.96 -11.22 13.58
CA LEU A 196 -12.87 -12.33 12.63
C LEU A 196 -13.24 -13.61 13.36
N ASP A 197 -14.22 -14.36 12.86
CA ASP A 197 -14.73 -15.59 13.49
C ASP A 197 -15.08 -15.41 15.00
N GLY A 198 -15.58 -14.23 15.36
CA GLY A 198 -15.94 -13.89 16.75
C GLY A 198 -14.78 -13.37 17.62
N GLU A 199 -13.54 -13.39 17.12
CA GLU A 199 -12.36 -12.89 17.84
C GLU A 199 -12.05 -11.44 17.44
N VAL A 200 -11.92 -10.53 18.41
CA VAL A 200 -11.59 -9.12 18.17
C VAL A 200 -10.14 -9.01 17.71
N VAL A 201 -9.91 -8.34 16.57
CA VAL A 201 -8.58 -8.18 16.00
C VAL A 201 -7.90 -6.98 16.62
N THR A 202 -7.18 -7.19 17.72
CA THR A 202 -6.52 -6.12 18.50
C THR A 202 -5.09 -5.82 18.07
N CYS A 203 -4.46 -6.73 17.32
CA CYS A 203 -3.10 -6.57 16.83
C CYS A 203 -2.86 -7.41 15.56
N PRO A 204 -1.75 -7.20 14.82
CA PRO A 204 -1.40 -8.02 13.65
C PRO A 204 -1.40 -9.53 13.94
N GLY A 205 -0.93 -9.95 15.11
CA GLY A 205 -0.82 -11.36 15.47
C GLY A 205 -2.15 -12.13 15.50
N VAL A 206 -3.27 -11.45 15.76
CA VAL A 206 -4.62 -12.05 15.68
C VAL A 206 -5.04 -12.22 14.21
N ALA A 207 -4.77 -11.20 13.38
CA ALA A 207 -5.02 -11.27 11.93
C ALA A 207 -4.18 -12.37 11.26
N GLU A 208 -2.91 -12.50 11.64
CA GLU A 208 -2.00 -13.55 11.16
C GLU A 208 -2.49 -14.94 11.56
N ALA A 209 -2.90 -15.14 12.82
CA ALA A 209 -3.44 -16.42 13.29
C ALA A 209 -4.72 -16.80 12.54
N TYR A 210 -5.61 -15.84 12.26
CA TYR A 210 -6.79 -16.06 11.43
C TYR A 210 -6.40 -16.52 10.02
N LEU A 211 -5.51 -15.80 9.34
CA LEU A 211 -5.09 -16.14 7.98
C LEU A 211 -4.36 -17.47 7.91
N ALA A 212 -3.49 -17.76 8.87
CA ALA A 212 -2.79 -19.04 9.00
C ALA A 212 -3.80 -20.19 9.15
N LYS A 213 -4.79 -20.05 10.04
CA LYS A 213 -5.87 -21.03 10.21
C LYS A 213 -6.66 -21.23 8.92
N ARG A 214 -7.06 -20.15 8.24
CA ARG A 214 -7.82 -20.21 6.98
C ARG A 214 -7.04 -20.91 5.87
N GLY A 215 -5.74 -20.61 5.76
CA GLY A 215 -4.85 -21.18 4.76
C GLY A 215 -4.21 -22.51 5.16
N ALA A 216 -4.51 -23.09 6.33
CA ALA A 216 -3.79 -24.25 6.86
C ALA A 216 -2.25 -24.08 6.81
N LEU A 217 -1.77 -22.89 7.16
CA LEU A 217 -0.35 -22.53 7.24
C LEU A 217 0.13 -22.55 8.69
N ALA A 218 1.44 -22.67 8.89
CA ALA A 218 2.03 -22.37 10.18
C ALA A 218 1.86 -20.88 10.49
N LYS A 219 1.77 -20.51 11.77
CA LYS A 219 1.55 -19.10 12.16
C LYS A 219 2.74 -18.23 11.75
N GLU A 220 3.95 -18.75 11.94
CA GLU A 220 5.22 -18.14 11.55
C GLU A 220 5.42 -18.00 10.03
N ASP A 221 4.56 -18.63 9.23
CA ASP A 221 4.54 -18.50 7.77
C ASP A 221 3.60 -17.37 7.30
N VAL A 222 2.99 -16.62 8.22
CA VAL A 222 2.12 -15.48 7.89
C VAL A 222 2.62 -14.23 8.59
N CYS A 223 2.78 -13.15 7.83
CA CYS A 223 3.12 -11.83 8.37
C CYS A 223 2.16 -10.78 7.82
N PHE A 224 1.57 -10.00 8.72
CA PHE A 224 0.68 -8.91 8.39
C PHE A 224 1.34 -7.57 8.71
N VAL A 225 1.69 -6.81 7.68
CA VAL A 225 2.27 -5.48 7.80
C VAL A 225 1.16 -4.45 7.64
N HIS A 226 0.64 -3.97 8.77
CA HIS A 226 -0.41 -2.96 8.81
C HIS A 226 0.17 -1.56 8.62
N THR A 227 -0.12 -0.92 7.50
CA THR A 227 0.43 0.41 7.17
C THR A 227 -0.39 1.58 7.76
N TYR A 228 -1.25 1.31 8.74
CA TYR A 228 -2.12 2.31 9.35
C TYR A 228 -1.39 3.15 10.41
N LYS A 229 -1.71 4.45 10.44
CA LYS A 229 -1.34 5.36 11.53
C LYS A 229 -2.49 6.29 11.86
N GLN A 230 -2.56 6.70 13.12
CA GLN A 230 -3.46 7.74 13.57
C GLN A 230 -2.76 8.71 14.52
N PHE A 231 -3.21 9.96 14.51
CA PHE A 231 -2.78 10.99 15.44
C PHE A 231 -3.82 12.11 15.52
N THR A 232 -3.65 13.02 16.48
CA THR A 232 -4.51 14.20 16.63
C THR A 232 -3.67 15.44 16.32
N THR A 233 -4.18 16.34 15.48
CA THR A 233 -3.51 17.61 15.19
C THR A 233 -3.57 18.56 16.40
N SER A 234 -2.76 19.62 16.39
CA SER A 234 -2.85 20.69 17.40
C SER A 234 -4.21 21.40 17.44
N ALA A 235 -4.99 21.30 16.36
CA ALA A 235 -6.37 21.81 16.28
C ALA A 235 -7.42 20.80 16.77
N GLY A 236 -7.00 19.66 17.34
CA GLY A 236 -7.91 18.62 17.84
C GLY A 236 -8.52 17.73 16.75
N LEU A 237 -8.07 17.84 15.49
CA LEU A 237 -8.58 17.00 14.42
C LEU A 237 -7.96 15.61 14.48
N GLN A 238 -8.79 14.57 14.54
CA GLN A 238 -8.32 13.20 14.37
C GLN A 238 -7.92 12.95 12.92
N VAL A 239 -6.71 12.44 12.71
CA VAL A 239 -6.16 12.00 11.44
C VAL A 239 -6.03 10.48 11.48
N GLN A 240 -6.58 9.80 10.48
CA GLN A 240 -6.37 8.38 10.22
C GLN A 240 -5.78 8.25 8.82
N MET A 241 -4.72 7.48 8.64
CA MET A 241 -3.99 7.42 7.38
C MET A 241 -3.40 6.05 7.10
N GLY A 242 -3.31 5.70 5.82
CA GLY A 242 -2.39 4.70 5.30
C GLY A 242 -1.06 5.39 5.02
N THR A 243 0.00 4.94 5.67
CA THR A 243 1.32 5.58 5.66
C THR A 243 2.19 5.18 4.47
N GLY A 244 1.78 4.17 3.72
CA GLY A 244 2.61 3.51 2.74
C GLY A 244 3.66 2.59 3.37
N LEU A 245 4.44 1.92 2.52
CA LEU A 245 5.59 1.11 2.92
C LEU A 245 6.77 1.99 3.43
N THR A 246 6.61 2.62 4.59
CA THR A 246 7.69 3.34 5.30
C THR A 246 8.80 2.41 5.79
N GLY A 247 9.90 2.96 6.33
CA GLY A 247 11.02 2.17 6.82
C GLY A 247 10.66 1.03 7.79
N PRO A 248 9.88 1.29 8.86
CA PRO A 248 9.42 0.25 9.78
C PRO A 248 8.69 -0.92 9.11
N HIS A 249 7.81 -0.62 8.16
CA HIS A 249 7.09 -1.65 7.39
C HIS A 249 8.04 -2.50 6.56
N MET A 250 9.04 -1.86 5.95
CA MET A 250 10.07 -2.55 5.18
C MET A 250 10.95 -3.44 6.04
N TRP A 251 11.37 -3.00 7.24
CA TRP A 251 12.12 -3.86 8.16
C TRP A 251 11.30 -5.08 8.60
N SER A 252 10.03 -4.89 8.96
CA SER A 252 9.13 -5.99 9.34
C SER A 252 8.97 -7.00 8.20
N ALA A 253 8.64 -6.51 6.99
CA ALA A 253 8.51 -7.36 5.81
C ALA A 253 9.81 -8.09 5.46
N ALA A 254 10.96 -7.39 5.48
CA ALA A 254 12.26 -7.97 5.16
C ALA A 254 12.69 -9.03 6.17
N ALA A 255 12.50 -8.75 7.46
CA ALA A 255 12.79 -9.70 8.54
C ALA A 255 11.99 -11.00 8.38
N PHE A 256 10.69 -10.90 8.11
CA PHE A 256 9.84 -12.07 7.82
C PHE A 256 10.32 -12.86 6.60
N LEU A 257 10.76 -12.17 5.55
CA LEU A 257 11.28 -12.81 4.34
C LEU A 257 12.67 -13.44 4.54
N GLY A 258 13.36 -13.14 5.65
CA GLY A 258 14.72 -13.59 5.93
C GLY A 258 15.78 -12.83 5.12
N VAL A 259 15.50 -11.56 4.78
CA VAL A 259 16.40 -10.69 4.02
C VAL A 259 16.71 -9.41 4.80
N VAL A 260 17.87 -8.81 4.54
CA VAL A 260 18.26 -7.55 5.17
C VAL A 260 17.86 -6.40 4.25
N TRP A 261 16.96 -5.53 4.71
CA TRP A 261 16.64 -4.30 4.00
C TRP A 261 17.64 -3.20 4.33
N ASN A 262 18.37 -2.76 3.31
CA ASN A 262 19.21 -1.57 3.36
C ASN A 262 18.51 -0.49 2.53
N ASP A 263 18.02 0.57 3.17
CA ASP A 263 17.28 1.61 2.47
C ASP A 263 18.16 2.22 1.36
N PRO A 264 17.81 2.02 0.08
CA PRO A 264 18.63 2.50 -1.03
C PRO A 264 18.69 4.04 -1.07
N SER A 265 17.72 4.74 -0.48
CA SER A 265 17.70 6.20 -0.44
C SER A 265 18.77 6.82 0.46
N THR A 266 19.35 6.05 1.38
CA THR A 266 20.50 6.51 2.20
C THR A 266 21.76 6.71 1.37
N ARG A 267 21.86 6.11 0.18
CA ARG A 267 23.05 6.21 -0.69
C ARG A 267 23.04 7.42 -1.62
N GLU A 268 21.89 8.06 -1.82
CA GLU A 268 21.77 9.22 -2.72
C GLU A 268 22.34 10.51 -2.11
N THR A 269 22.62 10.55 -0.80
CA THR A 269 23.09 11.79 -0.14
C THR A 269 24.57 12.12 -0.41
N THR A 270 25.35 11.23 -1.05
CA THR A 270 26.79 11.47 -1.30
C THR A 270 27.12 11.78 -2.76
N ILE A 271 26.21 11.57 -3.72
CA ILE A 271 26.47 11.84 -5.14
C ILE A 271 25.78 13.14 -5.55
N ALA A 272 26.55 14.22 -5.44
CA ALA A 272 26.46 15.51 -6.13
C ALA A 272 25.07 16.01 -6.61
N ARG A 273 24.65 17.15 -6.05
CA ARG A 273 23.71 18.11 -6.66
C ARG A 273 24.27 18.72 -7.97
N SER A 274 24.65 17.92 -8.96
CA SER A 274 24.92 18.42 -10.31
C SER A 274 23.65 18.32 -11.15
N GLU A 275 23.00 19.47 -11.33
CA GLU A 275 22.12 19.82 -12.44
C GLU A 275 21.11 18.75 -12.91
N LEU A 276 19.90 18.81 -12.35
CA LEU A 276 18.74 18.11 -12.92
C LEU A 276 18.41 18.69 -14.31
N PRO A 277 18.41 17.87 -15.39
CA PRO A 277 17.90 18.32 -16.68
C PRO A 277 16.38 18.51 -16.60
N SER A 278 15.88 19.61 -17.18
CA SER A 278 14.45 19.90 -17.24
C SER A 278 13.73 18.86 -18.11
N VAL A 279 13.08 17.88 -17.50
CA VAL A 279 12.23 16.94 -18.23
C VAL A 279 10.90 17.63 -18.54
N LYS A 280 10.70 17.99 -19.81
CA LYS A 280 9.38 18.38 -20.33
C LYS A 280 8.48 17.15 -20.34
N ARG A 281 7.62 16.99 -19.33
CA ARG A 281 6.55 15.99 -19.33
C ARG A 281 5.34 16.55 -20.08
N THR A 282 5.08 16.03 -21.27
CA THR A 282 3.83 16.24 -22.01
C THR A 282 2.87 15.09 -21.73
N CYS A 283 1.95 15.27 -20.79
CA CYS A 283 0.68 14.53 -20.74
C CYS A 283 -0.42 15.53 -20.34
N ALA A 284 -1.17 16.02 -21.32
CA ALA A 284 -2.31 16.89 -21.10
C ALA A 284 -3.54 16.03 -20.77
N HIS A 285 -3.88 15.89 -19.48
CA HIS A 285 -5.18 15.36 -19.06
C HIS A 285 -5.91 16.33 -18.12
N LYS A 286 -6.75 17.20 -18.70
CA LYS A 286 -7.56 18.21 -17.99
C LYS A 286 -8.72 17.62 -17.14
N SER A 287 -8.92 16.30 -17.11
CA SER A 287 -10.10 15.68 -16.49
C SER A 287 -10.02 15.49 -14.98
N PHE A 288 -8.83 15.45 -14.37
CA PHE A 288 -8.69 15.11 -12.94
C PHE A 288 -9.05 16.28 -12.00
N ALA A 289 -8.73 17.52 -12.40
CA ALA A 289 -9.03 18.71 -11.60
C ALA A 289 -10.53 18.94 -11.34
N ARG A 290 -11.42 18.45 -12.22
CA ARG A 290 -12.87 18.66 -12.12
C ARG A 290 -13.53 17.89 -10.97
N LYS A 291 -13.06 16.68 -10.64
CA LYS A 291 -13.61 15.90 -9.51
C LYS A 291 -13.32 16.56 -8.16
N TRP A 292 -12.19 17.28 -8.06
CA TRP A 292 -11.78 17.98 -6.85
C TRP A 292 -12.47 19.33 -6.67
N ALA A 293 -12.62 20.10 -7.76
CA ALA A 293 -13.41 21.33 -7.72
C ALA A 293 -14.84 21.05 -7.24
N ALA A 294 -15.49 20.00 -7.73
CA ALA A 294 -16.83 19.62 -7.27
C ALA A 294 -16.86 19.24 -5.77
N ARG A 295 -15.84 18.54 -5.26
CA ARG A 295 -15.79 18.11 -3.84
C ARG A 295 -15.57 19.27 -2.85
N PHE A 296 -14.87 20.32 -3.26
CA PHE A 296 -14.61 21.53 -2.44
C PHE A 296 -15.61 22.67 -2.69
N LEU A 297 -16.31 22.70 -3.83
CA LEU A 297 -17.27 23.77 -4.16
C LEU A 297 -18.73 23.39 -3.90
N MET A 298 -19.04 22.11 -3.67
CA MET A 298 -20.39 21.64 -3.32
C MET A 298 -20.57 21.35 -1.82
N ALA A 299 -19.60 21.77 -1.00
CA ALA A 299 -19.73 21.81 0.45
C ALA A 299 -19.81 23.28 0.86
#